data_AF-A0A0G0H1Z1-F1
#
_entry.id   AF-A0A0G0H1Z1-F1
#
_cell.length_a   1.000
_cell.length_b   1.000
_cell.length_c   1.000
_cell.angle_alpha   90.00
_cell.angle_beta   90.00
_cell.angle_gamma   90.00
#
_symmetry.space_group_name_H-M   'P 1'
#
loop_
_entity.id
_entity.type
_entity.pdbx_description
1 polymer ?
#
loop_
_entity_poly.entity_id
_entity_poly.type
_entity_poly.pdbx_seq_one_letter_code
_entity_poly.pdbx_strand_id
1 'polypeptide(L)'
;MSDEIKDIKKSIELINARNKRVETDKAWETSIFRKVTIAVLTYFVMTLFMWSIDVNKPYLNAIIPTLGYVLSTLSLGVFKNAWMKSRK
;
A
#
# COMPACT_ATOMS: atom_id res chain seq x y z
N MET A 1 1.96 44.55 -5.05
CA MET A 1 1.36 44.27 -3.73
C MET A 1 -0.02 43.63 -3.79
N SER A 2 -1.06 44.22 -4.43
CA SER A 2 -2.38 43.53 -4.58
C SER A 2 -2.31 42.31 -5.50
N ASP A 3 -1.56 42.42 -6.60
CA ASP A 3 -1.45 41.35 -7.60
C ASP A 3 -0.61 40.17 -7.10
N GLU A 4 0.47 40.44 -6.35
CA GLU A 4 1.27 39.41 -5.69
C GLU A 4 0.45 38.61 -4.66
N ILE A 5 -0.40 39.28 -3.88
CA ILE A 5 -1.31 38.59 -2.93
C ILE A 5 -2.32 37.71 -3.69
N LYS A 6 -2.79 38.16 -4.85
CA LYS A 6 -3.72 37.39 -5.70
C LYS A 6 -3.05 36.16 -6.30
N ASP A 7 -1.81 36.29 -6.77
CA ASP A 7 -1.03 35.18 -7.34
C ASP A 7 -0.63 34.15 -6.28
N ILE A 8 -0.29 34.61 -5.07
CA ILE A 8 -0.03 33.72 -3.93
C ILE A 8 -1.29 32.94 -3.56
N LYS A 9 -2.46 33.59 -3.47
CA LYS A 9 -3.74 32.91 -3.19
C LYS A 9 -4.04 31.83 -4.22
N LYS A 10 -3.87 32.14 -5.50
CA LYS A 10 -4.07 31.18 -6.60
C LYS A 10 -3.11 29.98 -6.49
N SER A 11 -1.85 30.23 -6.15
CA SER A 11 -0.86 29.18 -5.94
C SER A 11 -1.22 28.27 -4.75
N ILE A 12 -1.70 28.85 -3.64
CA ILE A 12 -2.17 28.10 -2.46
C ILE A 12 -3.37 27.23 -2.82
N GLU A 13 -4.35 27.75 -3.57
CA GLU A 13 -5.50 26.98 -4.02
C GLU A 13 -5.09 25.79 -4.90
N LEU A 14 -4.16 26.00 -5.83
CA LEU A 14 -3.62 24.94 -6.68
C LEU A 14 -2.88 23.85 -5.87
N ILE A 15 -2.07 24.27 -4.90
CA ILE A 15 -1.35 23.34 -4.01
C ILE A 15 -2.35 22.55 -3.16
N ASN A 16 -3.36 23.20 -2.58
CA ASN A 16 -4.38 22.54 -1.77
C ASN A 16 -5.21 21.54 -2.59
N ALA A 17 -5.60 21.92 -3.81
CA ALA A 17 -6.31 21.03 -4.72
C ALA A 17 -5.47 19.78 -5.06
N ARG A 18 -4.16 19.95 -5.31
CA ARG A 18 -3.24 18.83 -5.55
C ARG A 18 -3.09 17.96 -4.30
N ASN A 19 -2.83 18.57 -3.14
CA ASN A 19 -2.63 17.84 -1.89
C ASN A 19 -3.87 17.04 -1.50
N LYS A 20 -5.08 17.57 -1.73
CA LYS A 20 -6.32 16.83 -1.50
C LYS A 20 -6.39 15.53 -2.31
N ARG A 21 -5.98 15.55 -3.58
CA ARG A 21 -5.91 14.35 -4.42
C ARG A 21 -4.88 13.36 -3.87
N VAL A 22 -3.66 13.83 -3.60
CA VAL A 22 -2.56 13.01 -3.07
C VAL A 22 -2.92 12.35 -1.74
N GLU A 23 -3.54 13.09 -0.81
CA GLU A 23 -3.92 12.53 0.49
C GLU A 23 -5.05 11.51 0.36
N THR A 24 -5.96 11.66 -0.61
CA THR A 24 -6.99 10.65 -0.90
C THR A 24 -6.35 9.36 -1.41
N ASP A 25 -5.43 9.47 -2.37
CA ASP A 25 -4.71 8.31 -2.90
C ASP A 25 -3.90 7.63 -1.78
N LYS A 26 -3.18 8.41 -0.98
CA LYS A 26 -2.40 7.90 0.15
C LYS A 26 -3.26 7.22 1.20
N ALA A 27 -4.45 7.76 1.50
CA ALA A 27 -5.41 7.13 2.39
C ALA A 27 -5.87 5.77 1.84
N TRP A 28 -6.13 5.67 0.54
CA TRP A 28 -6.42 4.39 -0.11
C TRP A 28 -5.23 3.42 -0.01
N GLU A 29 -4.02 3.87 -0.33
CA GLU A 29 -2.83 3.02 -0.35
C GLU A 29 -2.46 2.48 1.03
N THR A 30 -2.69 3.28 2.07
CA THR A 30 -2.43 2.92 3.46
C THR A 30 -3.61 2.22 4.13
N SER A 31 -4.78 2.20 3.49
CA SER A 31 -6.00 1.61 4.04
C SER A 31 -5.82 0.13 4.34
N ILE A 32 -6.45 -0.30 5.44
CA ILE A 32 -6.59 -1.72 5.77
C ILE A 32 -7.38 -2.45 4.68
N PHE A 33 -8.35 -1.77 4.06
CA PHE A 33 -9.16 -2.32 2.99
C PHE A 33 -8.31 -2.83 1.83
N ARG A 34 -7.34 -2.05 1.33
CA ARG A 34 -6.43 -2.50 0.27
C ARG A 34 -5.64 -3.74 0.70
N LYS A 35 -5.12 -3.76 1.93
CA LYS A 35 -4.33 -4.89 2.46
C LYS A 35 -5.15 -6.18 2.54
N VAL A 36 -6.38 -6.09 3.04
CA VAL A 36 -7.31 -7.23 3.14
C VAL A 36 -7.69 -7.73 1.74
N THR A 37 -8.04 -6.82 0.82
CA THR A 37 -8.37 -7.19 -0.56
C THR A 37 -7.22 -7.94 -1.24
N ILE A 38 -5.98 -7.46 -1.11
CA ILE A 38 -4.83 -8.15 -1.69
C ILE A 38 -4.61 -9.50 -1.00
N ALA A 39 -4.70 -9.58 0.34
CA ALA A 39 -4.54 -10.85 1.06
C ALA A 39 -5.57 -11.91 0.63
N VAL A 40 -6.83 -11.52 0.46
CA VAL A 40 -7.90 -12.43 -0.01
C VAL A 40 -7.64 -12.88 -1.45
N LEU A 41 -7.28 -11.96 -2.35
CA LEU A 41 -6.96 -12.31 -3.74
C LEU A 41 -5.74 -13.22 -3.83
N THR A 42 -4.68 -12.94 -3.07
CA THR A 42 -3.50 -13.81 -3.00
C THR A 42 -3.86 -15.20 -2.50
N TYR A 43 -4.64 -15.30 -1.42
CA TYR A 43 -5.08 -16.60 -0.91
C TYR A 43 -5.90 -17.38 -1.95
N PHE A 44 -6.82 -16.71 -2.62
CA PHE A 44 -7.65 -17.34 -3.64
C PHE A 44 -6.83 -17.87 -4.81
N VAL A 45 -5.97 -17.03 -5.40
CA VAL A 45 -5.09 -17.42 -6.52
C VAL A 45 -4.15 -18.55 -6.14
N MET A 46 -3.53 -18.47 -4.95
CA MET A 46 -2.61 -19.50 -4.47
C MET A 46 -3.33 -20.82 -4.19
N THR A 47 -4.55 -20.77 -3.66
CA THR A 47 -5.37 -21.97 -3.45
C THR A 47 -5.66 -22.67 -4.78
N LEU A 48 -6.10 -21.92 -5.80
CA LEU A 48 -6.34 -22.47 -7.13
C LEU A 48 -5.07 -23.07 -7.75
N PHE A 49 -3.95 -22.38 -7.62
CA PHE A 49 -2.66 -22.87 -8.13
C PHE A 49 -2.24 -24.18 -7.44
N MET A 50 -2.27 -24.21 -6.10
CA MET A 50 -1.91 -25.40 -5.31
C MET A 50 -2.83 -26.59 -5.61
N TRP A 51 -4.12 -26.32 -5.84
CA TRP A 51 -5.08 -27.34 -6.27
C TRP A 51 -4.75 -27.87 -7.68
N SER A 52 -4.36 -26.99 -8.61
CA SER A 52 -3.99 -27.37 -9.98
C SER A 52 -2.74 -28.25 -10.09
N ILE A 53 -1.88 -28.25 -9.08
CA ILE A 53 -0.65 -29.06 -9.04
C ILE A 53 -0.76 -30.27 -8.09
N ASP A 54 -1.98 -30.61 -7.65
CA ASP A 54 -2.27 -31.70 -6.71
C ASP A 54 -1.40 -31.70 -5.45
N VAL A 55 -1.07 -30.50 -4.95
CA VAL A 55 -0.32 -30.36 -3.70
C VAL A 55 -1.18 -30.84 -2.53
N ASN A 56 -0.58 -31.65 -1.65
CA ASN A 56 -1.21 -32.10 -0.43
C ASN A 56 -1.66 -30.90 0.43
N LYS A 57 -2.95 -30.89 0.83
CA LYS A 57 -3.56 -29.82 1.65
C LYS A 57 -3.40 -28.41 1.03
N PRO A 58 -3.97 -28.15 -0.17
CA PRO A 58 -3.75 -26.91 -0.92
C PRO A 58 -4.20 -25.66 -0.16
N TYR A 59 -5.31 -25.74 0.58
CA TYR A 59 -5.83 -24.65 1.41
C TYR A 59 -4.90 -24.24 2.55
N LEU A 60 -4.18 -25.19 3.14
CA LEU A 60 -3.19 -24.95 4.21
C LEU A 60 -1.92 -24.35 3.62
N ASN A 61 -1.46 -24.88 2.49
CA ASN A 61 -0.24 -24.39 1.85
C ASN A 61 -0.39 -22.99 1.25
N ALA A 62 -1.60 -22.62 0.79
CA ALA A 62 -1.91 -21.27 0.34
C ALA A 62 -1.84 -20.21 1.46
N ILE A 63 -1.84 -20.61 2.75
CA ILE A 63 -1.66 -19.69 3.87
C ILE A 63 -0.24 -19.10 3.88
N ILE A 64 0.76 -19.88 3.47
CA ILE A 64 2.17 -19.49 3.49
C ILE A 64 2.42 -18.22 2.64
N PRO A 65 2.07 -18.18 1.33
CA PRO A 65 2.27 -16.98 0.51
C PRO A 65 1.39 -15.81 0.97
N THR A 66 0.17 -16.05 1.46
CA THR A 66 -0.70 -14.99 1.97
C THR A 66 -0.12 -14.35 3.24
N LEU A 67 0.36 -15.15 4.20
CA LEU A 67 1.03 -14.64 5.38
C LEU A 67 2.34 -13.95 5.03
N GLY A 68 3.12 -14.48 4.08
CA GLY A 68 4.33 -13.84 3.58
C GLY A 68 4.05 -12.43 3.05
N TYR A 69 2.98 -12.27 2.26
CA TYR A 69 2.54 -10.96 1.79
C TYR A 69 2.16 -10.05 2.97
N VAL A 70 1.30 -10.49 3.89
CA VAL A 70 0.85 -9.68 5.04
C VAL A 70 2.04 -9.24 5.90
N LEU A 71 2.96 -10.15 6.23
CA LEU A 71 4.17 -9.83 6.99
C LEU A 71 5.07 -8.84 6.26
N SER A 72 5.18 -8.93 4.92
CA SER A 72 5.91 -7.92 4.13
C SER A 72 5.30 -6.52 4.30
N THR A 73 3.96 -6.40 4.31
CA THR A 73 3.30 -5.10 4.48
C THR A 73 3.54 -4.47 5.85
N LEU A 74 3.82 -5.27 6.88
CA LEU A 74 4.10 -4.81 8.24
C LEU A 74 5.59 -4.52 8.46
N SER A 75 6.47 -5.29 7.84
CA SER A 75 7.92 -5.23 8.07
C SER A 75 8.64 -4.18 7.20
N LEU A 76 8.19 -3.94 5.97
CA LEU A 76 8.85 -3.03 5.02
C LEU A 76 8.99 -1.60 5.55
N GLY A 77 8.02 -1.12 6.34
CA GLY A 77 8.11 0.21 6.98
C GLY A 77 9.26 0.31 7.97
N VAL A 78 9.50 -0.76 8.74
CA VAL A 78 10.61 -0.84 9.70
C VAL A 78 11.94 -0.86 8.97
N PHE A 79 12.07 -1.70 7.94
CA PHE A 79 13.28 -1.77 7.11
C PHE A 79 13.58 -0.44 6.42
N LYS A 80 12.56 0.24 5.88
CA LYS A 80 12.71 1.59 5.29
C LYS A 80 13.27 2.58 6.30
N ASN A 81 12.74 2.61 7.52
CA ASN A 81 13.20 3.53 8.56
C ASN A 81 14.63 3.23 9.02
N ALA A 82 15.01 1.95 9.14
CA ALA A 82 16.37 1.54 9.44
C ALA A 82 17.35 1.98 8.34
N TRP A 83 17.00 1.77 7.08
CA TRP A 83 17.82 2.18 5.94
C TRP A 83 18.01 3.69 5.84
N MET A 84 16.96 4.48 6.07
CA MET A 84 17.05 5.95 6.07
C MET A 84 17.97 6.47 7.19
N LYS A 85 17.99 5.82 8.36
CA LYS A 85 18.92 6.19 9.45
C LYS A 85 20.38 5.89 9.11
N SER A 86 20.64 4.83 8.35
CA SER A 86 22.01 4.47 7.94
C SER A 86 22.57 5.32 6.80
N ARG A 87 21.72 6.09 6.09
CA ARG A 87 22.14 7.02 5.03
C ARG A 87 22.34 8.46 5.50
N LYS A 88 22.13 8.72 6.79
CA LYS A 88 22.39 10.01 7.44
C LYS A 88 23.73 9.95 8.14
#